data_AF-A0A954WZR7-F1
#
_entry.id   AF-A0A954WZR7-F1
#
_cell.length_a   1.000
_cell.length_b   1.000
_cell.length_c   1.000
_cell.angle_alpha   90.00
_cell.angle_beta   90.00
_cell.angle_gamma   90.00
#
_symmetry.space_group_name_H-M   'P 1'
#
loop_
_entity.id
_entity.type
_entity.pdbx_description
1 polymer ?
#
loop_
_entity_poly.entity_id
_entity_poly.type
_entity_poly.pdbx_seq_one_letter_code
_entity_poly.pdbx_strand_id
1 'polypeptide(L)'
;LVRIAAALTPDNGSLTLAHVEDEKVFQRFINAIGKIPEIDTDEARTLIMNQLLKEPTEYIESCQAAIQAAGDTYEVKSVTTIGHRLFDYKKIIRDHEVDLVVLHTKDDDQLAMHGLAYPLSVELRDTPLLLA
;
A
#
# COMPACT_ATOMS: atom_id res chain seq x y z
N LEU A 1 9.18 -1.09 8.70
CA LEU A 1 8.33 -2.20 8.22
C LEU A 1 9.06 -3.13 7.25
N VAL A 2 9.50 -2.62 6.09
CA VAL A 2 10.10 -3.41 4.99
C VAL A 2 11.23 -4.33 5.44
N ARG A 3 12.17 -3.83 6.27
CA ARG A 3 13.27 -4.65 6.80
C ARG A 3 12.82 -5.90 7.57
N ILE A 4 11.71 -5.80 8.32
CA ILE A 4 11.16 -6.93 9.07
C ILE A 4 10.57 -7.95 8.10
N ALA A 5 9.78 -7.48 7.12
CA ALA A 5 9.19 -8.35 6.10
C ALA A 5 10.28 -9.07 5.27
N ALA A 6 11.32 -8.34 4.85
CA ALA A 6 12.48 -8.90 4.16
C ALA A 6 13.19 -9.99 4.99
N ALA A 7 13.46 -9.73 6.28
CA ALA A 7 14.10 -10.70 7.16
C ALA A 7 13.25 -11.96 7.45
N LEU A 8 11.95 -11.90 7.21
CA LEU A 8 11.02 -13.01 7.37
C LEU A 8 10.73 -13.73 6.04
N THR A 9 11.22 -13.21 4.91
CA THR A 9 11.01 -13.81 3.60
C THR A 9 12.04 -14.93 3.40
N PRO A 10 11.61 -16.17 3.13
CA PRO A 10 12.53 -17.28 2.91
C PRO A 10 13.24 -17.16 1.56
N ASP A 11 14.39 -17.84 1.43
CA ASP A 11 15.08 -17.99 0.15
C ASP A 11 14.16 -18.58 -0.91
N ASN A 12 14.23 -18.06 -2.14
CA ASN A 12 13.33 -18.38 -3.25
C ASN A 12 11.83 -18.14 -2.98
N GLY A 13 11.49 -17.44 -1.88
CA GLY A 13 10.14 -16.96 -1.61
C GLY A 13 9.81 -15.70 -2.39
N SER A 14 8.75 -15.00 -1.96
CA SER A 14 8.42 -13.68 -2.51
C SER A 14 8.00 -12.69 -1.43
N LEU A 15 8.39 -11.44 -1.61
CA LEU A 15 8.02 -10.29 -0.80
C LEU A 15 7.15 -9.35 -1.63
N THR A 16 5.89 -9.18 -1.24
CA THR A 16 4.99 -8.20 -1.87
C THR A 16 4.96 -6.91 -1.05
N LEU A 17 5.44 -5.81 -1.65
CA LEU A 17 5.34 -4.46 -1.12
C LEU A 17 4.10 -3.79 -1.72
N ALA A 18 3.14 -3.41 -0.87
CA ALA A 18 1.85 -2.90 -1.31
C ALA A 18 1.49 -1.57 -0.66
N HIS A 19 1.00 -0.62 -1.48
CA HIS A 19 0.35 0.62 -1.06
C HIS A 19 -0.99 0.77 -1.77
N VAL A 20 -2.04 1.04 -0.98
CA VAL A 20 -3.38 1.37 -1.50
C VAL A 20 -3.78 2.77 -1.04
N GLU A 21 -3.84 3.69 -1.98
CA GLU A 21 -4.37 5.03 -1.75
C GLU A 21 -5.90 4.99 -1.61
N ASP A 22 -6.45 5.81 -0.71
CA ASP A 22 -7.90 5.75 -0.43
C ASP A 22 -8.70 6.50 -1.52
N GLU A 23 -9.43 5.74 -2.34
CA GLU A 23 -10.24 6.28 -3.43
C GLU A 23 -11.35 7.22 -2.95
N LYS A 24 -11.93 6.96 -1.77
CA LYS A 24 -13.01 7.78 -1.23
C LYS A 24 -12.48 9.15 -0.80
N VAL A 25 -11.29 9.17 -0.20
CA VAL A 25 -10.58 10.41 0.14
C VAL A 25 -10.22 11.18 -1.13
N PHE A 26 -9.64 10.51 -2.12
CA PHE A 26 -9.32 11.12 -3.42
C PHE A 26 -10.57 11.73 -4.09
N GLN A 27 -11.66 10.97 -4.19
CA GLN A 27 -12.89 11.45 -4.82
C GLN A 27 -13.50 12.64 -4.06
N ARG A 28 -13.34 12.70 -2.73
CA ARG A 28 -13.74 13.87 -1.94
C ARG A 28 -12.95 15.13 -2.33
N PHE A 29 -11.65 15.02 -2.58
CA PHE A 29 -10.85 16.15 -3.06
C PHE A 29 -11.26 16.59 -4.46
N ILE A 30 -11.41 15.66 -5.40
CA ILE A 30 -11.83 15.97 -6.77
C ILE A 30 -13.22 16.63 -6.78
N ASN A 31 -14.15 16.16 -5.95
CA ASN A 31 -15.47 16.77 -5.81
C ASN A 31 -15.43 18.19 -5.24
N ALA A 32 -14.44 18.53 -4.42
CA ALA A 32 -14.26 19.88 -3.89
C ALA A 32 -13.63 20.80 -4.95
N ILE A 33 -12.61 20.31 -5.65
CA ILE A 33 -11.92 21.03 -6.72
C ILE A 33 -12.88 21.34 -7.87
N GLY A 34 -13.73 20.40 -8.26
CA GLY A 34 -14.71 20.61 -9.33
C GLY A 34 -15.81 21.63 -9.03
N LYS A 35 -15.83 22.21 -7.82
CA LYS A 35 -16.68 23.38 -7.51
C LYS A 35 -16.03 24.70 -7.87
N ILE A 36 -14.78 24.71 -8.30
CA ILE A 36 -14.02 25.90 -8.72
C ILE A 36 -14.10 25.99 -10.25
N PRO A 37 -14.92 26.90 -10.82
CA PRO A 37 -15.19 26.95 -12.25
C PRO A 37 -13.95 27.16 -13.13
N GLU A 38 -12.90 27.77 -12.58
CA GLU A 38 -11.65 28.08 -13.28
C GLU A 38 -10.71 26.87 -13.41
N ILE A 39 -11.00 25.75 -12.73
CA ILE A 39 -10.17 24.55 -12.75
C ILE A 39 -10.75 23.50 -13.68
N ASP A 40 -9.95 23.05 -14.64
CA ASP A 40 -10.24 21.81 -15.38
C ASP A 40 -10.17 20.63 -14.40
N THR A 41 -11.35 20.08 -14.09
CA THR A 41 -11.49 19.02 -13.09
C THR A 41 -10.90 17.69 -13.58
N ASP A 42 -10.93 17.44 -14.89
CA ASP A 42 -10.42 16.19 -15.47
C ASP A 42 -8.88 16.22 -15.52
N GLU A 43 -8.30 17.37 -15.86
CA GLU A 43 -6.86 17.59 -15.76
C GLU A 43 -6.38 17.50 -14.31
N ALA A 44 -7.05 18.21 -13.38
CA ALA A 44 -6.72 18.18 -11.97
C ALA A 44 -6.80 16.75 -11.39
N ARG A 45 -7.83 15.97 -11.76
CA ARG A 45 -7.96 14.56 -11.38
C ARG A 45 -6.72 13.76 -11.76
N THR A 46 -6.27 13.90 -13.00
CA THR A 46 -5.12 13.16 -13.53
C THR A 46 -3.82 13.56 -12.82
N LEU A 47 -3.57 14.86 -12.66
CA LEU A 47 -2.35 15.37 -12.03
C LEU A 47 -2.28 14.99 -10.54
N ILE A 48 -3.37 15.13 -9.81
CA ILE A 48 -3.42 14.79 -8.39
C ILE A 48 -3.26 13.29 -8.20
N MET A 49 -3.90 12.46 -9.03
CA MET A 49 -3.71 11.00 -8.99
C MET A 49 -2.24 10.63 -9.13
N ASN A 50 -1.58 11.15 -10.17
CA ASN A 50 -0.17 10.89 -10.43
C ASN A 50 0.69 11.36 -9.25
N GLN A 51 0.39 12.51 -8.68
CA GLN A 51 1.14 13.05 -7.55
C GLN A 51 0.96 12.23 -6.26
N LEU A 52 -0.24 11.73 -5.98
CA LEU A 52 -0.51 10.88 -4.81
C LEU A 52 0.20 9.53 -4.90
N LEU A 53 0.26 8.93 -6.09
CA LEU A 53 0.90 7.63 -6.28
C LEU A 53 2.42 7.72 -6.45
N LYS A 54 2.96 8.92 -6.72
CA LYS A 54 4.39 9.12 -6.98
C LYS A 54 5.26 8.71 -5.80
N GLU A 55 5.06 9.32 -4.63
CA GLU A 55 5.91 9.07 -3.46
C GLU A 55 5.84 7.61 -2.98
N PRO A 56 4.65 6.98 -2.86
CA PRO A 56 4.57 5.55 -2.53
C PRO A 56 5.27 4.65 -3.55
N THR A 57 5.15 4.97 -4.84
CA THR A 57 5.80 4.20 -5.91
C THR A 57 7.32 4.32 -5.83
N GLU A 58 7.84 5.56 -5.77
CA GLU A 58 9.27 5.82 -5.64
C GLU A 58 9.86 5.16 -4.38
N TYR A 59 9.10 5.18 -3.26
CA TYR A 59 9.52 4.52 -2.03
C TYR A 59 9.62 2.99 -2.18
N ILE A 60 8.60 2.35 -2.76
CA ILE A 60 8.61 0.89 -2.98
C ILE A 60 9.73 0.49 -3.95
N GLU A 61 9.91 1.24 -5.04
CA GLU A 61 11.00 1.03 -6.00
C GLU A 61 12.38 1.16 -5.33
N SER A 62 12.55 2.16 -4.45
CA SER A 62 13.81 2.32 -3.70
C SER A 62 14.08 1.13 -2.76
N CYS A 63 13.04 0.58 -2.13
CA CYS A 63 13.14 -0.60 -1.29
C CYS A 63 13.51 -1.84 -2.11
N GLN A 64 12.85 -2.03 -3.26
CA GLN A 64 13.15 -3.12 -4.18
C GLN A 64 14.60 -3.08 -4.66
N ALA A 65 15.08 -1.89 -5.07
CA ALA A 65 16.46 -1.71 -5.50
C ALA A 65 17.46 -2.01 -4.37
N ALA A 66 17.18 -1.56 -3.14
CA ALA A 66 18.03 -1.82 -1.98
C ALA A 66 18.11 -3.32 -1.63
N ILE A 67 16.99 -4.04 -1.71
CA ILE A 67 16.93 -5.50 -1.48
C ILE A 67 17.69 -6.25 -2.57
N GLN A 68 17.48 -5.91 -3.84
CA GLN A 68 18.20 -6.53 -4.95
C GLN A 68 19.72 -6.30 -4.86
N ALA A 69 20.13 -5.09 -4.46
CA ALA A 69 21.55 -4.77 -4.25
C ALA A 69 22.19 -5.55 -3.09
N ALA A 70 21.40 -6.01 -2.11
CA ALA A 70 21.88 -6.85 -1.02
C ALA A 70 22.16 -8.32 -1.44
N GLY A 71 21.73 -8.71 -2.66
CA GLY A 71 21.95 -10.06 -3.19
C GLY A 71 20.96 -11.10 -2.67
N ASP A 72 19.79 -10.66 -2.20
CA ASP A 72 18.73 -11.54 -1.70
C ASP A 72 18.17 -12.44 -2.81
N THR A 73 17.82 -13.68 -2.45
CA THR A 73 17.42 -14.74 -3.40
C THR A 73 15.91 -14.83 -3.66
N TYR A 74 15.11 -14.00 -2.97
CA TYR A 74 13.66 -13.98 -3.08
C TYR A 74 13.17 -12.91 -4.06
N GLU A 75 12.00 -13.13 -4.65
CA GLU A 75 11.38 -12.20 -5.58
C GLU A 75 10.75 -11.01 -4.83
N VAL A 76 10.98 -9.78 -5.29
CA VAL A 76 10.28 -8.61 -4.75
C VAL A 76 9.24 -8.13 -5.76
N LYS A 77 7.98 -8.09 -5.33
CA LYS A 77 6.83 -7.61 -6.11
C LYS A 77 6.34 -6.28 -5.54
N SER A 78 5.97 -5.36 -6.41
CA SER A 78 5.49 -4.02 -6.05
C SER A 78 4.07 -3.81 -6.54
N VAL A 79 3.21 -3.31 -5.65
CA VAL A 79 1.82 -2.97 -5.95
C VAL A 79 1.49 -1.60 -5.38
N THR A 80 1.33 -0.61 -6.25
CA THR A 80 0.84 0.72 -5.87
C THR A 80 -0.45 1.00 -6.63
N THR A 81 -1.53 1.26 -5.91
CA THR A 81 -2.84 1.49 -6.56
C THR A 81 -3.70 2.45 -5.74
N ILE A 82 -4.79 2.91 -6.36
CA ILE A 82 -5.87 3.60 -5.68
C ILE A 82 -7.09 2.68 -5.60
N GLY A 83 -7.77 2.67 -4.47
CA GLY A 83 -8.97 1.86 -4.33
C GLY A 83 -9.57 1.87 -2.92
N HIS A 84 -10.27 0.80 -2.60
CA HIS A 84 -10.84 0.54 -1.30
C HIS A 84 -9.88 -0.31 -0.47
N ARG A 85 -9.06 0.35 0.36
CA ARG A 85 -7.98 -0.24 1.15
C ARG A 85 -8.24 -1.66 1.67
N LEU A 86 -9.34 -1.90 2.41
CA LEU A 86 -9.65 -3.24 2.94
C LEU A 86 -9.87 -4.28 1.84
N PHE A 87 -10.66 -3.94 0.81
CA PHE A 87 -10.96 -4.83 -0.29
C PHE A 87 -9.72 -5.12 -1.14
N ASP A 88 -8.96 -4.08 -1.48
CA ASP A 88 -7.78 -4.20 -2.33
C ASP A 88 -6.63 -4.90 -1.63
N TYR A 89 -6.41 -4.67 -0.32
CA TYR A 89 -5.44 -5.48 0.42
C TYR A 89 -5.82 -6.97 0.46
N LYS A 90 -7.11 -7.30 0.69
CA LYS A 90 -7.57 -8.70 0.61
C LYS A 90 -7.34 -9.31 -0.78
N LYS A 91 -7.59 -8.52 -1.83
CA LYS A 91 -7.34 -8.93 -3.21
C LYS A 91 -5.84 -9.17 -3.45
N ILE A 92 -4.98 -8.26 -3.03
CA ILE A 92 -3.52 -8.37 -3.16
C ILE A 92 -3.02 -9.63 -2.43
N ILE A 93 -3.45 -9.84 -1.18
CA ILE A 93 -3.10 -11.01 -0.36
C ILE A 93 -3.45 -12.30 -1.07
N ARG A 94 -4.67 -12.39 -1.63
CA ARG A 94 -5.12 -13.58 -2.36
C ARG A 94 -4.38 -13.76 -3.69
N ASP A 95 -4.28 -12.70 -4.49
CA ASP A 95 -3.73 -12.77 -5.85
C ASP A 95 -2.20 -13.04 -5.85
N HIS A 96 -1.52 -12.77 -4.72
CA HIS A 96 -0.09 -13.04 -4.52
C HIS A 96 0.17 -14.19 -3.55
N GLU A 97 -0.87 -14.91 -3.10
CA GLU A 97 -0.77 -16.05 -2.17
C GLU A 97 0.08 -15.71 -0.92
N VAL A 98 -0.19 -14.55 -0.30
CA VAL A 98 0.61 -14.04 0.82
C VAL A 98 0.39 -14.90 2.08
N ASP A 99 1.48 -15.50 2.57
CA ASP A 99 1.49 -16.34 3.78
C ASP A 99 1.62 -15.55 5.10
N LEU A 100 2.12 -14.32 5.04
CA LEU A 100 2.30 -13.45 6.20
C LEU A 100 2.11 -11.99 5.79
N VAL A 101 1.25 -11.29 6.50
CA VAL A 101 1.05 -9.86 6.31
C VAL A 101 1.72 -9.11 7.45
N VAL A 102 2.65 -8.20 7.12
CA VAL A 102 3.34 -7.35 8.08
C VAL A 102 2.77 -5.94 7.98
N LEU A 103 2.11 -5.46 9.03
CA LEU A 103 1.47 -4.14 9.08
C LEU A 103 2.14 -3.27 10.13
N HIS A 104 2.30 -1.98 9.81
CA HIS A 104 2.69 -1.01 10.82
C HIS A 104 1.45 -0.56 11.62
N THR A 105 1.55 -0.60 12.94
CA THR A 105 0.43 -0.26 13.84
C THR A 105 0.60 1.05 14.59
N LYS A 106 1.75 1.70 14.43
CA LYS A 106 2.08 2.95 15.11
C LYS A 106 2.34 4.06 14.11
N ASP A 107 1.42 5.00 14.05
CA ASP A 107 1.73 6.36 13.63
C ASP A 107 0.87 7.25 14.52
N ASP A 108 1.48 7.88 15.53
CA ASP A 108 0.78 8.71 16.51
C ASP A 108 0.13 9.95 15.83
N ASP A 109 0.52 10.25 14.57
CA ASP A 109 -0.04 11.30 13.72
C ASP A 109 -0.98 10.78 12.61
N GLN A 110 -1.09 9.45 12.40
CA GLN A 110 -2.03 8.86 11.42
C GLN A 110 -3.05 7.92 12.10
N LEU A 111 -4.12 8.52 12.63
CA LEU A 111 -5.37 7.85 13.00
C LEU A 111 -5.93 6.91 11.89
N ALA A 112 -5.46 7.03 10.65
CA ALA A 112 -5.87 6.21 9.50
C ALA A 112 -5.39 4.75 9.57
N MET A 113 -4.22 4.46 10.15
CA MET A 113 -3.66 3.09 10.18
C MET A 113 -4.26 2.23 11.31
N HIS A 114 -4.70 2.85 12.41
CA HIS A 114 -5.59 2.21 13.38
C HIS A 114 -6.92 1.77 12.73
N GLY A 115 -7.40 2.53 11.74
CA GLY A 115 -8.62 2.21 11.00
C GLY A 115 -8.52 0.99 10.08
N LEU A 116 -7.31 0.49 9.77
CA LEU A 116 -7.11 -0.64 8.85
C LEU A 116 -6.61 -1.91 9.55
N ALA A 117 -5.72 -1.78 10.54
CA ALA A 117 -5.16 -2.93 11.23
C ALA A 117 -6.24 -3.78 11.92
N TYR A 118 -7.25 -3.15 12.52
CA TYR A 118 -8.35 -3.86 13.17
C TYR A 118 -9.33 -4.52 12.18
N PRO A 119 -9.86 -3.85 11.15
CA PRO A 119 -10.67 -4.53 10.14
C PRO A 119 -9.93 -5.66 9.42
N LEU A 120 -8.65 -5.47 9.10
CA LEU A 120 -7.83 -6.52 8.49
C LEU A 120 -7.66 -7.72 9.44
N SER A 121 -7.45 -7.51 10.75
CA SER A 121 -7.34 -8.62 11.70
C SER A 121 -8.63 -9.40 11.93
N VAL A 122 -9.79 -8.76 11.74
CA VAL A 122 -11.09 -9.43 11.79
C VAL A 122 -11.35 -10.25 10.52
N GLU A 123 -10.91 -9.74 9.36
CA GLU A 123 -11.18 -10.29 8.03
C GLU A 123 -10.15 -11.33 7.56
N LEU A 124 -8.89 -11.22 8.00
CA LEU A 124 -7.79 -12.12 7.65
C LEU A 124 -7.61 -13.18 8.74
N ARG A 125 -8.56 -14.10 8.84
CA ARG A 125 -8.51 -15.18 9.85
C ARG A 125 -7.55 -16.30 9.47
N ASP A 126 -7.32 -16.47 8.18
CA ASP A 126 -6.54 -17.59 7.63
C ASP A 126 -5.10 -17.19 7.25
N THR A 127 -4.77 -15.89 7.32
CA THR A 127 -3.42 -15.37 7.03
C THR A 127 -2.83 -14.76 8.30
N PRO A 128 -1.68 -15.25 8.80
CA PRO A 128 -0.95 -14.64 9.90
C PRO A 128 -0.69 -13.15 9.71
N LEU A 129 -0.85 -12.39 10.80
CA LEU A 129 -0.61 -10.95 10.85
C LEU A 129 0.50 -10.63 11.84
N LEU A 130 1.53 -9.91 11.39
CA LEU A 130 2.54 -9.30 12.25
C LEU A 130 2.26 -7.81 12.36
N LEU A 131 1.89 -7.37 13.56
CA LEU A 131 1.65 -5.98 13.91
C LEU A 131 2.92 -5.41 14.54
N ALA A 132 3.61 -4.52 13.81
CA ALA A 132 4.91 -3.95 14.19
C ALA A 132 4.87 -2.43 14.40
#